data_AF-A0A2H3D3D7-F1
#
_entry.id   AF-A0A2H3D3D7-F1
#
_cell.length_a   1.000
_cell.length_b   1.000
_cell.length_c   1.000
_cell.angle_alpha   90.00
_cell.angle_beta   90.00
_cell.angle_gamma   90.00
#
_symmetry.space_group_name_H-M   'P 1'
#
loop_
_entity.id
_entity.type
_entity.pdbx_description
1 polymer ?
#
loop_
_entity_poly.entity_id
_entity_poly.type
_entity_poly.pdbx_seq_one_letter_code
_entity_poly.pdbx_strand_id
1 'polypeptide(L)'
;LDQFHVLTHMSKVSGYDFYKYLDIMMDAWGIQLAKRKYKSLLCMVRQYQHLKMLMCAGQGQEENGIVMTSAGQLVLHCPAYPIPDVNLPAGWESASRSIR
;
A
#
# COMPACT_ATOMS: atom_id res chain seq x y z
N LEU A 1 -8.79 10.23 -3.69
CA LEU A 1 -7.54 9.49 -4.02
C LEU A 1 -7.81 8.18 -4.75
N ASP A 2 -9.08 7.81 -4.91
CA ASP A 2 -9.49 6.57 -5.58
C ASP A 2 -9.04 6.53 -7.05
N GLN A 3 -9.16 7.65 -7.77
CA GLN A 3 -8.62 7.77 -9.14
C GLN A 3 -7.12 7.44 -9.20
N PHE A 4 -6.32 8.01 -8.30
CA PHE A 4 -4.87 7.72 -8.25
C PHE A 4 -4.59 6.25 -7.96
N HIS A 5 -5.33 5.66 -7.02
CA HIS A 5 -5.18 4.25 -6.67
C HIS A 5 -5.46 3.33 -7.87
N VAL A 6 -6.56 3.55 -8.59
CA VAL A 6 -6.92 2.78 -9.79
C VAL A 6 -5.87 2.98 -10.90
N LEU A 7 -5.46 4.21 -11.17
CA LEU A 7 -4.45 4.51 -12.20
C LEU A 7 -3.07 3.92 -11.87
N THR A 8 -2.69 3.89 -10.59
CA THR A 8 -1.45 3.25 -10.15
C THR A 8 -1.49 1.74 -10.41
N HIS A 9 -2.61 1.09 -10.11
CA HIS A 9 -2.76 -0.36 -10.33
C HIS A 9 -2.88 -0.74 -11.82
N MET A 10 -3.69 -0.02 -12.59
CA MET A 10 -3.98 -0.37 -13.99
C MET A 10 -2.88 0.05 -14.95
N SER A 11 -2.33 1.25 -14.76
CA SER A 11 -1.43 1.90 -15.73
C SER A 11 -0.03 2.18 -15.19
N LYS A 12 0.28 1.77 -13.94
CA LYS A 12 1.58 2.03 -13.27
C LYS A 12 1.97 3.51 -13.25
N VAL A 13 0.96 4.40 -13.19
CA VAL A 13 1.17 5.85 -13.15
C VAL A 13 1.96 6.20 -11.89
N SER A 14 3.05 6.96 -12.06
CA SER A 14 3.84 7.42 -10.93
C SER A 14 3.12 8.54 -10.17
N GLY A 15 3.47 8.73 -8.89
CA GLY A 15 2.95 9.85 -8.12
C GLY A 15 3.28 11.21 -8.74
N TYR A 16 4.43 11.31 -9.43
CA TYR A 16 4.84 12.53 -10.14
C TYR A 16 3.97 12.79 -11.36
N ASP A 17 3.71 11.78 -12.18
CA ASP A 17 2.89 11.93 -13.38
C ASP A 17 1.45 12.28 -13.02
N PHE A 18 0.91 11.65 -11.97
CA PHE A 18 -0.41 12.00 -11.46
C PHE A 18 -0.45 13.43 -10.91
N TYR A 19 0.59 13.87 -10.20
CA TYR A 19 0.69 15.26 -9.73
C TYR A 19 0.71 16.25 -10.89
N LYS A 20 1.49 15.97 -11.94
CA LYS A 20 1.55 16.80 -13.14
C LYS A 20 0.22 16.81 -13.89
N TYR A 21 -0.47 15.68 -13.95
CA TYR A 21 -1.82 15.59 -14.49
C TYR A 21 -2.79 16.51 -13.73
N LEU A 22 -2.74 16.53 -12.40
CA LEU A 22 -3.56 17.45 -11.60
C LEU A 22 -3.19 18.92 -11.85
N ASP A 23 -1.89 19.24 -11.93
CA ASP A 23 -1.44 20.61 -12.23
C ASP A 23 -1.99 21.08 -13.58
N ILE A 24 -1.90 20.26 -14.63
CA ILE A 24 -2.42 20.57 -15.96
C ILE A 24 -3.95 20.68 -15.97
N MET A 25 -4.65 19.83 -15.22
CA MET A 25 -6.11 19.90 -15.11
C MET A 25 -6.60 21.14 -14.38
N MET A 26 -5.87 21.60 -13.35
CA MET A 26 -6.25 22.80 -12.59
C MET A 26 -5.87 24.09 -13.32
N ASP A 27 -4.69 24.13 -13.94
CA ASP A 27 -4.24 25.27 -14.71
C ASP A 27 -3.30 24.82 -15.85
N ALA A 28 -3.89 24.58 -17.01
CA ALA A 28 -3.15 24.16 -18.20
C ALA A 28 -2.16 25.22 -18.71
N TRP A 29 -2.32 26.49 -18.33
CA TRP A 29 -1.51 27.61 -18.81
C TRP A 29 -0.38 27.95 -17.82
N GLY A 30 -0.45 27.43 -16.59
CA GLY A 30 0.57 27.62 -15.55
C GLY A 30 0.67 29.05 -15.02
N ILE A 31 -0.36 29.88 -15.23
CA ILE A 31 -0.39 31.29 -14.86
C ILE A 31 -0.66 31.45 -13.34
N GLN A 32 -1.47 30.58 -12.76
CA GLN A 32 -1.90 30.56 -11.36
C GLN A 32 -1.43 29.28 -10.67
N LEU A 33 -0.20 28.83 -10.97
CA LEU A 33 0.31 27.60 -10.40
C LEU A 33 0.47 27.74 -8.87
N ALA A 34 -0.30 26.96 -8.12
CA ALA A 34 -0.20 26.91 -6.68
C ALA A 34 1.22 26.50 -6.23
N LYS A 35 1.63 26.93 -5.02
CA LYS A 35 2.91 26.49 -4.42
C LYS A 35 2.98 24.96 -4.45
N ARG A 36 4.08 24.40 -4.97
CA ARG A 36 4.30 22.95 -5.12
C ARG A 36 3.82 22.14 -3.90
N LYS A 37 2.78 21.33 -4.08
CA LYS A 37 2.18 20.46 -3.03
C LYS A 37 2.49 18.97 -3.21
N TYR A 38 3.46 18.64 -4.06
CA TYR A 38 3.84 17.26 -4.34
C TYR A 38 4.11 16.41 -3.08
N LYS A 39 4.88 16.94 -2.11
CA LYS A 39 5.16 16.23 -0.85
C LYS A 39 3.87 15.98 -0.03
N SER A 40 2.95 16.95 -0.02
CA SER A 40 1.66 16.81 0.64
C SER A 40 0.81 15.73 -0.02
N LEU A 41 0.77 15.68 -1.35
CA LEU A 41 0.10 14.61 -2.09
C LEU A 41 0.66 13.24 -1.70
N LEU A 42 2.00 13.07 -1.70
CA LEU A 42 2.62 11.80 -1.30
C LEU A 42 2.29 11.40 0.14
N CYS A 43 2.18 12.36 1.06
CA CYS A 43 1.76 12.10 2.44
C CYS A 43 0.31 11.61 2.48
N MET A 44 -0.60 12.30 1.80
CA MET A 44 -2.01 11.91 1.71
C MET A 44 -2.18 10.53 1.08
N VAL A 45 -1.40 10.20 0.05
CA VAL A 45 -1.38 8.88 -0.58
C VAL A 45 -1.02 7.79 0.44
N ARG A 46 0.03 7.99 1.24
CA ARG A 46 0.44 7.02 2.28
C ARG A 46 -0.65 6.84 3.34
N GLN A 47 -1.24 7.93 3.81
CA GLN A 47 -2.35 7.89 4.76
C GLN A 47 -3.55 7.13 4.19
N TYR A 48 -3.91 7.41 2.95
CA TYR A 48 -5.01 6.72 2.26
C TYR A 48 -4.73 5.22 2.10
N GLN A 49 -3.52 4.83 1.70
CA GLN A 49 -3.12 3.41 1.61
C GLN A 49 -3.20 2.72 2.97
N HIS A 50 -2.78 3.39 4.04
CA HIS A 50 -2.89 2.87 5.40
C HIS A 50 -4.34 2.64 5.82
N LEU A 51 -5.24 3.60 5.53
CA LEU A 51 -6.67 3.44 5.77
C LEU A 51 -7.26 2.26 4.98
N LYS A 52 -6.86 2.08 3.71
CA LYS A 52 -7.30 0.92 2.91
C LYS A 52 -6.82 -0.40 3.51
N MET A 53 -5.59 -0.48 4.03
CA MET A 53 -5.10 -1.67 4.72
C MET A 53 -5.90 -1.97 5.99
N LEU A 54 -6.20 -0.96 6.81
CA LEU A 54 -7.03 -1.12 8.01
C LEU A 54 -8.44 -1.65 7.67
N MET A 55 -9.04 -1.12 6.61
CA MET A 55 -10.35 -1.60 6.11
C MET A 55 -10.28 -3.05 5.63
N CYS A 56 -9.26 -3.41 4.85
CA CYS A 56 -9.07 -4.79 4.37
C CYS A 56 -8.84 -5.79 5.51
N ALA A 57 -8.15 -5.38 6.58
CA ALA A 57 -7.89 -6.22 7.74
C ALA A 57 -9.06 -6.27 8.75
N GLY A 58 -10.19 -5.62 8.46
CA GLY A 58 -11.36 -5.61 9.34
C GLY A 58 -11.17 -4.83 10.65
N GLN A 59 -10.08 -4.06 10.80
CA GLN A 59 -9.76 -3.35 12.06
C GLN A 59 -10.78 -2.26 12.42
N GLY A 60 -11.65 -1.87 11.50
CA GLY A 60 -12.76 -0.96 11.79
C GLY A 60 -13.90 -1.58 12.61
N GLN A 61 -13.95 -2.91 12.72
CA GLN A 61 -14.99 -3.66 13.44
C GLN A 61 -14.53 -4.15 14.83
N GLU A 62 -13.24 -4.05 15.13
CA GLU A 62 -12.64 -4.50 16.38
C GLU A 62 -12.79 -3.43 17.48
N GLU A 63 -13.10 -3.85 18.71
CA GLU A 63 -13.15 -2.94 19.86
C GLU A 63 -11.73 -2.41 20.14
N ASN A 64 -11.55 -1.08 20.11
CA ASN A 64 -10.24 -0.39 20.14
C ASN A 64 -9.34 -0.56 18.89
N GLY A 65 -9.88 -1.10 17.79
CA GLY A 65 -9.20 -1.49 16.54
C GLY A 65 -7.89 -0.80 16.18
N ILE A 66 -7.94 0.42 15.62
CA ILE A 66 -6.73 1.14 15.14
C ILE A 66 -5.70 1.33 16.27
N VAL A 67 -6.15 1.60 17.49
CA VAL A 67 -5.26 1.84 18.65
C VAL A 67 -4.52 0.58 19.05
N MET A 68 -5.15 -0.58 18.90
CA MET A 68 -4.54 -1.90 19.18
C MET A 68 -3.76 -2.46 17.99
N THR A 69 -3.81 -1.83 16.81
CA THR A 69 -3.10 -2.31 15.63
C THR A 69 -1.60 -2.08 15.80
N SER A 70 -0.87 -3.15 16.10
CA SER A 70 0.58 -3.15 16.27
C SER A 70 1.32 -3.07 14.93
N ALA A 71 2.59 -2.64 14.97
CA ALA A 71 3.44 -2.59 13.79
C ALA A 71 3.58 -4.00 13.18
N GLY A 72 3.26 -4.12 11.89
CA GLY A 72 3.32 -5.39 11.16
C GLY A 72 2.02 -6.20 11.14
N GLN A 73 1.01 -5.84 11.94
CA GLN A 73 -0.24 -6.60 12.03
C GLN A 73 -1.12 -6.50 10.77
N LEU A 74 -0.93 -5.46 9.96
CA LEU A 74 -1.64 -5.27 8.68
C LEU A 74 -0.91 -5.87 7.48
N VAL A 75 0.23 -6.54 7.69
CA VAL A 75 1.02 -7.11 6.61
C VAL A 75 0.33 -8.38 6.09
N LEU A 76 0.20 -8.48 4.77
CA LEU A 76 -0.26 -9.70 4.13
C LEU A 76 0.85 -10.77 4.22
N HIS A 77 0.51 -11.95 4.74
CA HIS A 77 1.39 -13.10 4.65
C HIS A 77 1.62 -13.45 3.18
N CYS A 78 2.87 -13.36 2.72
CA CYS A 78 3.20 -13.68 1.35
C CYS A 78 3.20 -15.21 1.17
N PRO A 79 2.37 -15.76 0.27
CA PRO A 79 2.23 -17.21 0.11
C PRO A 79 3.48 -17.89 -0.45
N ALA A 80 4.40 -17.11 -1.03
CA ALA A 80 5.68 -17.62 -1.53
C ALA A 80 6.74 -17.79 -0.42
N TYR A 81 6.57 -17.16 0.74
CA TYR A 81 7.50 -17.37 1.85
C TYR A 81 7.24 -18.70 2.56
N PRO A 82 8.27 -19.38 3.08
CA PRO A 82 8.11 -20.55 3.94
C PRO A 82 7.27 -20.19 5.17
N ILE A 83 6.09 -20.80 5.28
CA ILE A 83 5.19 -20.68 6.43
C ILE A 83 5.06 -22.10 7.03
N PRO A 84 5.65 -22.34 8.21
CA PRO A 84 5.50 -23.60 8.92
C PRO A 84 4.03 -23.98 9.05
N ASP A 85 3.75 -25.27 8.85
CA ASP A 85 2.40 -25.86 8.96
C ASP A 85 1.34 -25.34 7.97
N VAL A 86 1.71 -24.46 7.03
CA VAL A 86 0.80 -23.94 5.98
C VAL A 86 1.23 -24.40 4.59
N ASN A 87 2.47 -24.11 4.18
CA ASN A 87 2.98 -24.45 2.86
C ASN A 87 4.29 -25.26 2.90
N LEU A 88 4.77 -25.61 4.09
CA LEU A 88 5.93 -26.46 4.30
C LEU A 88 5.52 -27.85 4.75
N PRO A 89 6.13 -28.92 4.21
CA PRO A 89 5.87 -30.28 4.65
C PRO A 89 6.42 -30.52 6.07
N ALA A 90 5.82 -31.45 6.81
CA ALA A 90 6.32 -31.85 8.12
C ALA A 90 7.79 -32.33 8.03
N GLY A 91 8.63 -31.87 8.97
CA GLY A 91 10.05 -32.20 8.97
C GLY A 91 10.91 -31.38 7.99
N TRP A 92 10.38 -30.33 7.35
CA TRP A 92 11.13 -29.43 6.46
C TRP A 92 12.41 -28.86 7.12
N GLU A 93 12.39 -28.63 8.43
CA GLU A 93 13.54 -28.14 9.19
C GLU A 93 14.72 -29.11 9.20
N SER A 94 14.42 -30.41 9.13
CA SER A 94 15.40 -31.50 9.16
C SER A 94 15.79 -31.99 7.76
N ALA A 95 15.21 -31.41 6.69
CA ALA A 95 15.51 -31.82 5.32
C ALA A 95 16.98 -31.49 4.94
N SER A 96 17.67 -32.46 4.33
CA SER A 96 19.06 -32.30 3.92
C SER A 96 19.21 -31.24 2.83
N ARG A 97 20.31 -30.47 2.88
CA ARG A 97 20.60 -29.33 1.98
C ARG A 97 20.62 -29.68 0.49
N SER A 98 20.73 -30.95 0.12
CA SER A 98 20.69 -31.44 -1.26
C SER A 98 19.30 -31.44 -1.90
N ILE A 99 18.23 -31.27 -1.10
CA ILE A 99 16.83 -31.30 -1.55
C ILE A 99 16.21 -29.88 -1.55
N ARG A 100 16.96 -28.87 -1.10
CA ARG A 100 16.49 -27.49 -0.87
C ARG A 100 16.76 -26.57 -2.05
#